data_AF-A0A7W1BBU9-F1
#
_entry.id   AF-A0A7W1BBU9-F1
#
_cell.length_a   1.000
_cell.length_b   1.000
_cell.length_c   1.000
_cell.angle_alpha   90.00
_cell.angle_beta   90.00
_cell.angle_gamma   90.00
#
_symmetry.space_group_name_H-M   'P 1'
#
loop_
_entity.id
_entity.type
_entity.pdbx_description
1 polymer ?
#
loop_
_entity_poly.entity_id
_entity_poly.type
_entity_poly.pdbx_seq_one_letter_code
_entity_poly.pdbx_strand_id
1 'polypeptide(L)'
;MLAASLFLLLLARPVSADLSLSRADAVRIGRQIWQNECGGTAAGLTSWNAGENFASLGIGHFIWYPAGKRGPFEESFPQFVRYAAQRGAKLPELLLGRKSGACPWDSRADFLAAQSGAQMKQLRIFLKDTIDFQADFLVERLREALP
;
A
#
# COMPACT_ATOMS: atom_id res chain seq x y z
N MET A 1 2.29 6.15 -64.02
CA MET A 1 1.27 5.29 -63.41
C MET A 1 1.60 5.19 -61.93
N LEU A 2 0.91 5.94 -61.06
CA LEU A 2 1.06 5.83 -59.60
C LEU A 2 0.05 4.80 -59.07
N ALA A 3 0.53 3.77 -58.38
CA ALA A 3 -0.32 2.87 -57.61
C ALA A 3 -0.47 3.44 -56.19
N ALA A 4 -1.71 3.75 -55.81
CA ALA A 4 -2.06 4.17 -54.45
C ALA A 4 -2.30 2.93 -53.59
N SER A 5 -1.40 2.64 -52.65
CA SER A 5 -1.61 1.61 -51.63
C SER A 5 -2.43 2.19 -50.48
N LEU A 6 -3.66 1.71 -50.33
CA LEU A 6 -4.55 2.03 -49.22
C LEU A 6 -4.14 1.21 -47.99
N PHE A 7 -3.47 1.84 -47.03
CA PHE A 7 -3.11 1.20 -45.75
C PHE A 7 -4.33 1.27 -44.82
N LEU A 8 -5.03 0.16 -44.63
CA LEU A 8 -6.12 0.04 -43.67
C LEU A 8 -5.53 -0.03 -42.25
N LEU A 9 -5.48 1.12 -41.57
CA LEU A 9 -5.18 1.19 -40.13
C LEU A 9 -6.33 0.53 -39.35
N LEU A 10 -6.15 -0.73 -38.95
CA LEU A 10 -6.95 -1.30 -37.86
C LEU A 10 -6.60 -0.56 -36.57
N LEU A 11 -7.45 0.40 -36.20
CA LEU A 11 -7.45 0.97 -34.85
C LEU A 11 -7.89 -0.14 -33.88
N ALA A 12 -6.94 -0.83 -33.26
CA ALA A 12 -7.21 -1.61 -32.07
C ALA A 12 -7.76 -0.65 -31.01
N ARG A 13 -9.07 -0.71 -30.73
CA ARG A 13 -9.64 0.04 -29.62
C ARG A 13 -9.07 -0.54 -28.33
N PRO A 14 -8.45 0.26 -27.44
CA PRO A 14 -8.17 -0.22 -26.11
C PRO A 14 -9.51 -0.62 -25.49
N VAL A 15 -9.66 -1.90 -25.16
CA VAL A 15 -10.72 -2.33 -24.27
C VAL A 15 -10.28 -1.85 -22.89
N SER A 16 -10.72 -0.66 -22.51
CA SER A 16 -10.66 -0.23 -21.12
C SER A 16 -11.61 -1.15 -20.36
N ALA A 17 -11.04 -2.15 -19.68
CA ALA A 17 -11.79 -2.93 -18.71
C ALA A 17 -12.12 -1.97 -17.56
N ASP A 18 -13.38 -1.54 -17.46
CA ASP A 18 -13.84 -0.82 -16.29
C ASP A 18 -13.73 -1.77 -15.09
N LEU A 19 -12.68 -1.59 -14.29
CA LEU A 19 -12.46 -2.37 -13.09
C LEU A 19 -13.44 -1.88 -12.02
N SER A 20 -14.70 -2.27 -12.16
CA SER A 20 -15.75 -2.00 -11.18
C SER A 20 -15.71 -3.10 -10.10
N LEU A 21 -14.91 -2.85 -9.06
CA LEU A 21 -14.85 -3.70 -7.88
C LEU A 21 -15.82 -3.15 -6.83
N SER A 22 -16.77 -3.97 -6.37
CA SER A 22 -17.62 -3.60 -5.24
C SER A 22 -16.78 -3.52 -3.96
N ARG A 23 -17.19 -2.70 -2.98
CA ARG A 23 -16.53 -2.67 -1.67
C ARG A 23 -16.48 -4.05 -1.01
N ALA A 24 -17.55 -4.85 -1.17
CA ALA A 24 -17.60 -6.20 -0.62
C ALA A 24 -16.54 -7.12 -1.26
N ASP A 25 -16.33 -7.00 -2.56
CA ASP A 25 -15.28 -7.73 -3.27
C ASP A 25 -13.88 -7.24 -2.89
N ALA A 26 -13.67 -5.93 -2.76
CA ALA A 26 -12.41 -5.36 -2.28
C ALA A 26 -12.02 -5.93 -0.91
N VAL A 27 -12.97 -5.94 0.04
CA VAL A 27 -12.76 -6.52 1.37
C VAL A 27 -12.44 -8.01 1.30
N ARG A 28 -13.17 -8.76 0.49
CA ARG A 28 -12.96 -10.21 0.32
C ARG A 28 -11.57 -10.50 -0.25
N ILE A 29 -11.17 -9.77 -1.29
CA ILE A 29 -9.85 -9.89 -1.93
C ILE A 29 -8.75 -9.48 -0.96
N GLY A 30 -8.89 -8.35 -0.26
CA GLY A 30 -7.90 -7.88 0.71
C GLY A 30 -7.68 -8.88 1.86
N ARG A 31 -8.76 -9.48 2.37
CA ARG A 31 -8.66 -10.57 3.36
C ARG A 31 -7.96 -11.81 2.79
N GLN A 32 -8.23 -12.16 1.54
CA GLN A 32 -7.59 -13.30 0.89
C GLN A 32 -6.09 -13.06 0.68
N ILE A 33 -5.69 -11.86 0.26
CA ILE A 33 -4.29 -11.44 0.20
C ILE A 33 -3.65 -11.57 1.59
N TRP A 34 -4.27 -11.02 2.63
CA TRP A 34 -3.74 -11.10 3.99
C TRP A 34 -3.51 -12.54 4.47
N GLN A 35 -4.45 -13.44 4.16
CA GLN A 35 -4.33 -14.86 4.46
C GLN A 35 -3.19 -15.52 3.67
N ASN A 36 -3.07 -15.23 2.39
CA ASN A 36 -2.06 -15.82 1.53
C ASN A 36 -0.63 -15.34 1.87
N GLU A 37 -0.46 -14.05 2.18
CA GLU A 37 0.85 -13.44 2.41
C GLU A 37 1.42 -13.74 3.81
N CYS A 38 0.56 -13.87 4.83
CA CYS A 38 1.06 -14.04 6.20
C CYS A 38 0.16 -14.86 7.14
N GLY A 39 -0.68 -15.72 6.59
CA GLY A 39 -1.60 -16.56 7.35
C GLY A 39 -2.62 -15.77 8.15
N GLY A 40 -2.90 -14.52 7.75
CA GLY A 40 -3.82 -13.63 8.46
C GLY A 40 -3.29 -13.18 9.82
N THR A 41 -1.97 -13.19 10.03
CA THR A 41 -1.38 -12.77 11.30
C THR A 41 -1.17 -11.25 11.33
N ALA A 42 -1.39 -10.64 12.49
CA ALA A 42 -1.09 -9.22 12.68
C ALA A 42 0.41 -8.92 12.59
N ALA A 43 1.27 -9.89 12.94
CA ALA A 43 2.72 -9.75 12.83
C ALA A 43 3.18 -9.63 11.37
N GLY A 44 2.54 -10.37 10.46
CA GLY A 44 2.86 -10.34 9.04
C GLY A 44 2.50 -9.05 8.31
N LEU A 45 1.68 -8.18 8.92
CA LEU A 45 1.38 -6.84 8.39
C LEU A 45 2.58 -5.88 8.53
N THR A 46 3.68 -6.30 9.15
CA THR A 46 4.83 -5.44 9.41
C THR A 46 6.11 -6.22 9.13
N SER A 47 6.92 -5.76 8.19
CA SER A 47 8.21 -6.36 7.89
C SER A 47 9.25 -5.32 7.52
N TRP A 48 10.51 -5.73 7.59
CA TRP A 48 11.65 -4.98 7.10
C TRP A 48 12.68 -6.01 6.66
N ASN A 49 12.88 -6.17 5.34
CA ASN A 49 13.73 -7.24 4.84
C ASN A 49 15.20 -6.89 4.98
N ALA A 50 16.06 -7.90 5.02
CA ALA A 50 17.50 -7.70 5.00
C ALA A 50 17.90 -7.05 3.66
N GLY A 51 18.73 -6.00 3.72
CA GLY A 51 19.16 -5.24 2.53
C GLY A 51 18.25 -4.07 2.16
N GLU A 52 17.07 -3.93 2.77
CA GLU A 52 16.18 -2.78 2.58
C GLU A 52 16.47 -1.66 3.59
N ASN A 53 16.15 -0.43 3.19
CA ASN A 53 16.27 0.78 4.02
C ASN A 53 14.92 1.39 4.40
N PHE A 54 13.85 0.60 4.34
CA PHE A 54 12.47 0.99 4.65
C PHE A 54 11.70 -0.15 5.34
N ALA A 55 10.63 0.21 6.04
CA ALA A 55 9.63 -0.76 6.50
C ALA A 55 8.58 -1.01 5.40
N SER A 56 8.09 -2.25 5.32
CA SER A 56 6.97 -2.67 4.48
C SER A 56 5.76 -3.01 5.34
N LEU A 57 4.62 -2.37 5.05
CA LEU A 57 3.45 -2.35 5.94
C LEU A 57 2.15 -2.71 5.23
N GLY A 58 1.27 -3.42 5.94
CA GLY A 58 -0.06 -3.74 5.47
C GLY A 58 -0.08 -4.79 4.35
N ILE A 59 -1.29 -5.06 3.84
CA ILE A 59 -1.52 -6.05 2.77
C ILE A 59 -1.00 -5.57 1.40
N GLY A 60 -0.77 -4.26 1.26
CA GLY A 60 -0.25 -3.64 0.04
C GLY A 60 1.26 -3.42 0.06
N HIS A 61 1.98 -3.94 1.06
CA HIS A 61 3.41 -3.74 1.23
C HIS A 61 3.83 -2.26 1.14
N PHE A 62 3.08 -1.38 1.80
CA PHE A 62 3.30 0.04 1.75
C PHE A 62 4.66 0.41 2.32
N ILE A 63 5.46 1.12 1.52
CA ILE A 63 6.83 1.48 1.86
C ILE A 63 6.82 2.70 2.77
N TRP A 64 7.58 2.61 3.87
CA TRP A 64 7.78 3.72 4.81
C TRP A 64 9.27 3.94 5.10
N TYR A 65 9.81 5.06 4.64
CA TYR A 65 11.22 5.40 4.87
C TYR A 65 11.42 6.15 6.19
N PRO A 66 12.56 5.94 6.86
CA PRO A 66 12.99 6.80 7.97
C PRO A 66 13.23 8.24 7.53
N ALA A 67 13.26 9.16 8.49
CA ALA A 67 13.51 10.57 8.23
C ALA A 67 14.87 10.75 7.54
N GLY A 68 14.91 11.57 6.47
CA GLY A 68 16.14 11.83 5.72
C GLY A 68 16.65 10.66 4.87
N LYS A 69 15.98 9.49 4.89
CA LYS A 69 16.31 8.36 4.03
C LYS A 69 15.35 8.28 2.86
N ARG A 70 15.88 7.94 1.70
CA ARG A 70 15.09 7.65 0.49
C ARG A 70 15.72 6.46 -0.22
N GLY A 71 14.94 5.84 -1.09
CA GLY A 71 15.38 4.72 -1.91
C GLY A 71 14.80 4.85 -3.31
N PRO A 72 15.08 3.87 -4.18
CA PRO A 72 14.60 3.88 -5.56
C PRO A 72 13.09 3.63 -5.67
N PHE A 73 12.46 3.12 -4.61
CA PHE A 73 11.04 2.80 -4.59
C PHE A 73 10.20 3.95 -4.03
N GLU A 74 8.99 4.08 -4.56
CA GLU A 74 8.02 5.09 -4.14
C GLU A 74 7.55 4.86 -2.70
N GLU A 75 7.57 5.92 -1.89
CA GLU A 75 7.05 5.90 -0.53
C GLU A 75 5.52 5.98 -0.54
N SER A 76 4.85 4.88 -0.17
CA SER A 76 3.40 4.73 -0.28
C SER A 76 2.65 4.70 1.04
N PHE A 77 3.30 4.40 2.17
CA PHE A 77 2.61 4.30 3.46
C PHE A 77 2.03 5.65 3.93
N PRO A 78 2.74 6.79 3.87
CA PRO A 78 2.14 8.09 4.20
C PRO A 78 0.96 8.46 3.30
N GLN A 79 0.93 7.96 2.05
CA GLN A 79 -0.20 8.17 1.15
C GLN A 79 -1.43 7.39 1.62
N PHE A 80 -1.25 6.11 1.97
CA PHE A 80 -2.29 5.28 2.57
C PHE A 80 -2.81 5.87 3.90
N VAL A 81 -1.92 6.36 4.77
CA VAL A 81 -2.33 6.95 6.05
C VAL A 81 -3.24 8.16 5.82
N ARG A 82 -2.93 9.04 4.86
CA ARG A 82 -3.81 10.16 4.49
C ARG A 82 -5.14 9.68 3.95
N TYR A 83 -5.12 8.68 3.08
CA TYR A 83 -6.31 8.06 2.50
C TYR A 83 -7.26 7.51 3.57
N ALA A 84 -6.73 6.74 4.52
CA ALA A 84 -7.47 6.15 5.62
C ALA A 84 -8.00 7.24 6.58
N ALA A 85 -7.18 8.24 6.89
CA ALA A 85 -7.57 9.36 7.76
C ALA A 85 -8.75 10.16 7.20
N GLN A 86 -8.74 10.46 5.89
CA GLN A 86 -9.83 11.15 5.21
C GLN A 86 -11.15 10.35 5.24
N ARG A 87 -11.07 9.02 5.40
CA ARG A 87 -12.21 8.11 5.52
C ARG A 87 -12.59 7.78 6.98
N GLY A 88 -12.02 8.52 7.94
CA GLY A 88 -12.39 8.41 9.36
C GLY A 88 -11.69 7.29 10.13
N ALA A 89 -10.61 6.71 9.59
CA ALA A 89 -9.81 5.75 10.33
C ALA A 89 -9.23 6.37 11.61
N LYS A 90 -9.26 5.62 12.71
CA LYS A 90 -8.62 6.01 13.96
C LYS A 90 -7.12 5.82 13.83
N LEU A 91 -6.37 6.92 13.77
CA LEU A 91 -4.92 6.88 13.68
C LEU A 91 -4.29 6.62 15.06
N PRO A 92 -3.30 5.72 15.17
CA PRO A 92 -2.49 5.58 16.37
C PRO A 92 -1.59 6.81 16.57
N GLU A 93 -1.13 7.02 17.79
CA GLU A 93 -0.39 8.24 18.19
C GLU A 93 0.83 8.52 17.31
N LEU A 94 1.56 7.47 16.91
CA LEU A 94 2.73 7.57 16.03
C LEU A 94 2.42 8.15 14.63
N LEU A 95 1.14 8.16 14.22
CA LEU A 95 0.68 8.69 12.92
C LEU A 95 -0.03 10.04 13.07
N LEU A 96 -0.08 10.64 14.27
CA LEU A 96 -0.67 11.95 14.52
C LEU A 96 0.37 13.08 14.32
N GLY A 97 -0.08 14.24 13.82
CA GLY A 97 0.71 15.48 13.74
C GLY A 97 1.75 15.55 12.60
N ARG A 98 2.65 16.55 12.65
CA ARG A 98 3.66 16.83 11.57
C ARG A 98 4.82 15.83 11.50
N LYS A 99 5.04 15.02 12.54
CA LYS A 99 6.05 13.95 12.57
C LYS A 99 5.58 12.64 11.92
N SER A 100 4.31 12.57 11.53
CA SER A 100 3.64 11.36 10.99
C SER A 100 4.12 10.90 9.61
N GLY A 101 4.96 11.68 8.92
CA GLY A 101 5.41 11.35 7.58
C GLY A 101 6.51 10.28 7.54
N ALA A 102 7.38 10.21 8.56
CA ALA A 102 8.57 9.38 8.53
C ALA A 102 8.47 8.18 9.48
N CYS A 103 9.05 7.06 9.06
CA CYS A 103 9.18 5.87 9.89
C CYS A 103 9.97 6.21 11.17
N PRO A 104 9.45 5.90 12.37
CA PRO A 104 10.10 6.25 13.63
C PRO A 104 11.31 5.37 13.94
N TRP A 105 11.51 4.29 13.20
CA TRP A 105 12.65 3.38 13.34
C TRP A 105 13.69 3.72 12.29
N ASP A 106 14.89 4.09 12.72
CA ASP A 106 15.97 4.50 11.81
C ASP A 106 16.60 3.32 11.08
N SER A 107 16.49 2.10 11.63
CA SER A 107 17.07 0.90 11.04
C SER A 107 16.19 -0.33 11.22
N ARG A 108 16.50 -1.37 10.44
CA ARG A 108 15.93 -2.71 10.62
C ARG A 108 16.16 -3.25 12.04
N ALA A 109 17.31 -2.98 12.64
CA ALA A 109 17.61 -3.43 13.99
C ALA A 109 16.67 -2.80 15.02
N ASP A 110 16.44 -1.48 14.91
CA ASP A 110 15.51 -0.74 15.78
C ASP A 110 14.07 -1.23 15.59
N PHE A 111 13.68 -1.45 14.33
CA PHE A 111 12.36 -1.99 13.99
C PHE A 111 12.12 -3.37 14.61
N LEU A 112 13.12 -4.26 14.52
CA LEU A 112 13.04 -5.61 15.08
C LEU A 112 13.02 -5.59 16.62
N ALA A 113 13.81 -4.72 17.24
CA ALA A 113 13.81 -4.54 18.69
C ALA A 113 12.46 -4.01 19.21
N ALA A 114 11.76 -3.19 18.41
CA ALA A 114 10.47 -2.63 18.76
C ALA A 114 9.27 -3.57 18.54
N GLN A 115 9.47 -4.80 18.04
CA GLN A 115 8.37 -5.68 17.61
C GLN A 115 7.31 -5.98 18.67
N SER A 116 7.70 -6.00 19.95
CA SER A 116 6.80 -6.23 21.10
C SER A 116 6.35 -4.94 21.79
N GLY A 117 6.87 -3.79 21.34
CA GLY A 117 6.60 -2.47 21.91
C GLY A 117 5.20 -1.96 21.63
N ALA A 118 4.77 -0.97 22.42
CA ALA A 118 3.42 -0.39 22.33
C ALA A 118 3.13 0.24 20.95
N GLN A 119 4.10 0.97 20.38
CA GLN A 119 3.96 1.60 19.07
C GLN A 119 3.75 0.57 17.96
N MET A 120 4.53 -0.51 17.92
CA MET A 120 4.36 -1.58 16.93
C MET A 120 2.99 -2.27 17.08
N LYS A 121 2.56 -2.53 18.30
CA LYS A 121 1.23 -3.11 18.57
C LYS A 121 0.11 -2.22 18.05
N GLN A 122 0.17 -0.92 18.35
CA GLN A 122 -0.80 0.06 17.85
C GLN A 122 -0.79 0.16 16.32
N LEU A 123 0.38 0.15 15.70
CA LEU A 123 0.52 0.14 14.24
C LEU A 123 -0.14 -1.11 13.63
N ARG A 124 0.10 -2.31 14.19
CA ARG A 124 -0.51 -3.56 13.73
C ARG A 124 -2.03 -3.58 13.92
N ILE A 125 -2.55 -3.02 15.01
CA ILE A 125 -3.99 -2.85 15.21
C ILE A 125 -4.57 -1.95 14.13
N PHE A 126 -3.97 -0.79 13.90
CA PHE A 126 -4.38 0.12 12.82
C PHE A 126 -4.39 -0.58 11.46
N LEU A 127 -3.31 -1.28 11.09
CA LEU A 127 -3.23 -2.00 9.82
C LEU A 127 -4.28 -3.12 9.71
N LYS A 128 -4.55 -3.84 10.79
CA LYS A 128 -5.57 -4.89 10.80
C LYS A 128 -6.98 -4.32 10.65
N ASP A 129 -7.27 -3.24 11.38
CA ASP A 129 -8.60 -2.62 11.43
C ASP A 129 -8.94 -1.83 10.16
N THR A 130 -7.95 -1.62 9.27
CA THR A 130 -8.10 -0.86 8.03
C THR A 130 -7.83 -1.69 6.77
N ILE A 131 -7.92 -3.02 6.85
CA ILE A 131 -7.72 -3.91 5.68
C ILE A 131 -8.66 -3.55 4.52
N ASP A 132 -9.90 -3.12 4.82
CA ASP A 132 -10.85 -2.67 3.81
C ASP A 132 -10.34 -1.40 3.09
N PHE A 133 -9.88 -0.40 3.86
CA PHE A 133 -9.29 0.80 3.28
C PHE A 133 -8.00 0.53 2.51
N GLN A 134 -7.20 -0.46 2.90
CA GLN A 134 -6.00 -0.85 2.16
C GLN A 134 -6.37 -1.45 0.80
N ALA A 135 -7.37 -2.32 0.77
CA ALA A 135 -7.86 -2.91 -0.48
C ALA A 135 -8.44 -1.84 -1.41
N ASP A 136 -9.30 -0.95 -0.88
CA ASP A 136 -9.88 0.15 -1.65
C ASP A 136 -8.79 1.10 -2.19
N PHE A 137 -7.79 1.43 -1.37
CA PHE A 137 -6.65 2.24 -1.80
C PHE A 137 -5.84 1.60 -2.94
N LEU A 138 -5.59 0.29 -2.87
CA LEU A 138 -4.89 -0.44 -3.95
C LEU A 138 -5.70 -0.48 -5.25
N VAL A 139 -7.04 -0.60 -5.16
CA VAL A 139 -7.92 -0.55 -6.33
C VAL A 139 -7.91 0.83 -6.97
N GLU A 140 -7.98 1.91 -6.17
CA GLU A 140 -7.87 3.28 -6.69
C GLU A 140 -6.52 3.50 -7.38
N ARG A 141 -5.40 3.07 -6.77
CA ARG A 141 -4.08 3.15 -7.38
C ARG A 141 -3.97 2.36 -8.68
N LEU A 142 -4.56 1.17 -8.74
CA LEU A 142 -4.58 0.36 -9.96
C LEU A 142 -5.33 1.08 -11.06
N ARG A 143 -6.50 1.66 -10.77
CA ARG A 143 -7.29 2.44 -11.74
C ARG A 143 -6.50 3.65 -12.27
N GLU A 144 -5.77 4.36 -11.41
CA GLU A 144 -4.92 5.48 -11.80
C GLU A 144 -3.72 5.07 -12.67
N ALA A 145 -3.25 3.82 -12.55
CA ALA A 145 -2.13 3.30 -13.31
C ALA A 145 -2.53 2.72 -14.69
N LEU A 146 -3.82 2.53 -14.95
CA LEU A 146 -4.32 2.03 -16.23
C LEU A 146 -4.40 3.17 -17.27
N PRO A 147 -4.04 2.92 -18.53
CA PRO A 147 -4.03 3.91 -19.60
C PRO A 147 -5.42 4.29 -20.14
#